data_AF-A0A9D6VVC2-F1
#
_entry.id   AF-A0A9D6VVC2-F1
#
_cell.length_a   1.000
_cell.length_b   1.000
_cell.length_c   1.000
_cell.angle_alpha   90.00
_cell.angle_beta   90.00
_cell.angle_gamma   90.00
#
_symmetry.space_group_name_H-M   'P 1'
#
loop_
_entity.id
_entity.type
_entity.pdbx_description
1 polymer ?
#
loop_
_entity_poly.entity_id
_entity_poly.type
_entity_poly.pdbx_seq_one_letter_code
_entity_poly.pdbx_strand_id
1 'polypeptide(L)'
;MAKKRSEPADPIDFETALKELEGLVEKMEQGDLNLEASLAAFERGIQLTRTCQDALTQAEQKVEHLVKQGEQEQLAPFDSDET
;
A
#
# COMPACT_ATOMS: atom_id res chain seq x y z
N MET A 1 25.24 10.84 5.88
CA MET A 1 24.69 10.01 4.79
C MET A 1 23.18 10.08 4.88
N ALA A 2 22.54 10.65 3.86
CA ALA A 2 21.11 10.95 3.86
C ALA A 2 20.30 9.65 3.84
N LYS A 3 19.46 9.45 4.87
CA LYS A 3 18.42 8.42 4.89
C LYS A 3 17.48 8.70 3.72
N LYS A 4 17.55 7.88 2.67
CA LYS A 4 16.49 7.78 1.65
C LYS A 4 15.20 7.46 2.42
N ARG A 5 14.36 8.48 2.66
CA ARG A 5 12.97 8.25 3.07
C ARG A 5 12.37 7.46 1.91
N SER A 6 12.01 6.21 2.17
CA SER A 6 11.16 5.43 1.29
C SER A 6 9.93 6.28 0.98
N GLU A 7 9.86 6.79 -0.25
CA GLU A 7 8.65 7.40 -0.79
C GLU A 7 7.51 6.38 -0.66
N PRO A 8 6.28 6.85 -0.39
CA PRO A 8 5.15 5.93 -0.29
C PRO A 8 5.05 5.13 -1.58
N ALA A 9 4.68 3.85 -1.49
CA ALA A 9 4.27 3.09 -2.67
C ALA A 9 3.25 3.96 -3.43
N ASP A 10 3.59 4.35 -4.67
CA ASP A 10 2.75 5.25 -5.42
C ASP A 10 1.37 4.58 -5.61
N PRO A 11 0.25 5.31 -5.61
CA PRO A 11 -1.07 4.72 -5.87
C PRO A 11 -1.10 3.88 -7.17
N ILE A 12 -0.23 4.26 -8.12
CA ILE A 12 0.01 3.56 -9.38
C ILE A 12 0.58 2.16 -9.14
N ASP A 13 1.46 1.97 -8.15
CA ASP A 13 2.07 0.68 -7.83
C ASP A 13 1.06 -0.31 -7.25
N PHE A 14 0.11 0.16 -6.43
CA PHE A 14 -0.96 -0.69 -5.88
C PHE A 14 -1.90 -1.19 -6.98
N GLU A 15 -2.49 -0.28 -7.76
CA GLU A 15 -3.45 -0.63 -8.81
C GLU A 15 -2.82 -1.54 -9.88
N THR A 16 -1.55 -1.28 -10.21
CA THR A 16 -0.81 -2.12 -11.15
C THR A 16 -0.55 -3.51 -10.58
N ALA A 17 -0.11 -3.61 -9.31
CA ALA A 17 0.15 -4.89 -8.66
C ALA A 17 -1.14 -5.72 -8.48
N LEU A 18 -2.25 -5.07 -8.13
CA LEU A 18 -3.55 -5.71 -7.99
C LEU A 18 -4.03 -6.28 -9.33
N LYS A 19 -3.98 -5.47 -10.40
CA LYS A 19 -4.38 -5.91 -11.74
C LYS A 19 -3.52 -7.07 -12.25
N GLU A 20 -2.22 -7.05 -11.97
CA GLU A 20 -1.34 -8.16 -12.31
C GLU A 20 -1.70 -9.43 -11.53
N LEU A 21 -2.03 -9.29 -10.24
CA LEU A 21 -2.42 -10.40 -9.38
C LEU A 21 -3.73 -11.03 -9.86
N GLU A 22 -4.74 -10.23 -10.21
CA GLU A 22 -6.02 -10.71 -10.76
C GLU A 22 -5.78 -11.52 -12.05
N GLY A 23 -5.02 -10.97 -13.00
CA GLY A 23 -4.71 -11.67 -14.24
C GLY A 23 -3.86 -12.92 -14.04
N LEU A 24 -3.07 -12.98 -12.97
CA LEU A 24 -2.31 -14.17 -12.59
C LEU A 24 -3.23 -15.26 -12.03
N VAL A 25 -4.18 -14.89 -11.15
CA VAL A 25 -5.18 -15.81 -10.61
C VAL A 25 -6.04 -16.38 -11.72
N GLU A 26 -6.54 -15.56 -12.65
CA GLU A 26 -7.32 -16.02 -13.80
C GLU A 26 -6.56 -17.08 -14.63
N LYS A 27 -5.25 -16.88 -14.86
CA LYS A 27 -4.41 -17.85 -15.58
C LYS A 27 -4.24 -19.15 -14.80
N MET A 28 -4.11 -19.07 -13.48
CA MET A 28 -3.99 -20.27 -12.63
C MET A 28 -5.30 -21.06 -12.60
N GLU A 29 -6.45 -20.38 -12.60
CA GLU A 29 -7.77 -21.01 -12.62
C GLU A 29 -8.11 -21.68 -13.96
N GLN A 30 -7.53 -21.19 -15.07
CA GLN A 30 -7.68 -21.83 -16.40
C GLN A 30 -7.06 -23.23 -16.46
N GLY A 31 -6.05 -23.53 -15.63
CA GLY A 31 -5.48 -24.87 -15.49
C GLY A 31 -4.52 -25.32 -16.61
N ASP A 32 -4.18 -24.44 -17.55
CA ASP A 32 -3.27 -24.74 -18.67
C ASP A 32 -1.77 -24.61 -18.32
N LEU A 33 -1.45 -24.27 -17.07
CA LEU A 33 -0.07 -24.11 -16.60
C LEU A 33 0.56 -25.47 -16.29
N ASN A 34 1.77 -25.70 -16.80
CA ASN A 34 2.60 -26.79 -16.33
C ASN A 34 3.10 -26.53 -14.89
N LEU A 35 3.73 -27.53 -14.26
CA LEU A 35 4.16 -27.46 -12.87
C LEU A 35 5.13 -26.28 -12.60
N GLU A 36 6.11 -26.09 -13.48
CA GLU A 36 7.11 -25.02 -13.33
C GLU A 36 6.47 -23.63 -13.45
N ALA A 37 5.60 -23.45 -14.44
CA ALA A 37 4.84 -22.23 -14.64
C ALA A 37 3.88 -21.95 -13.47
N SER A 38 3.28 -23.00 -12.89
CA SER A 38 2.40 -22.91 -11.73
C SER A 38 3.16 -22.44 -10.48
N LEU A 39 4.38 -22.97 -10.26
CA LEU A 39 5.24 -22.54 -9.16
C LEU A 39 5.71 -21.08 -9.33
N ALA A 40 6.11 -20.70 -10.55
CA ALA A 40 6.50 -19.33 -10.85
C ALA A 40 5.33 -18.34 -10.69
N ALA A 41 4.12 -18.72 -11.14
CA ALA A 41 2.92 -17.92 -10.94
C ALA A 41 2.61 -17.76 -9.45
N PHE A 42 2.68 -18.84 -8.67
CA PHE A 42 2.47 -18.77 -7.22
C PHE A 42 3.47 -17.85 -6.52
N GLU A 43 4.77 -17.97 -6.83
CA GLU A 43 5.80 -17.08 -6.25
C GLU A 43 5.53 -15.61 -6.58
N ARG A 44 5.20 -15.33 -7.85
CA ARG A 44 4.84 -13.98 -8.29
C ARG A 44 3.59 -13.46 -7.57
N GLY A 45 2.57 -14.29 -7.40
CA GLY A 45 1.35 -13.95 -6.66
C GLY A 45 1.63 -13.56 -5.20
N ILE A 46 2.55 -14.27 -4.53
CA ILE A 46 2.98 -13.93 -3.16
C ILE A 46 3.69 -12.56 -3.13
N GLN A 47 4.55 -12.27 -4.11
CA GLN A 47 5.22 -10.98 -4.20
C GLN A 47 4.22 -9.84 -4.39
N LEU A 48 3.30 -9.98 -5.35
CA LEU A 48 2.26 -8.98 -5.63
C LEU A 48 1.36 -8.75 -4.40
N THR A 49 0.95 -9.82 -3.72
CA THR A 49 0.15 -9.72 -2.50
C THR A 49 0.85 -8.90 -1.41
N ARG A 50 2.17 -9.11 -1.23
CA ARG A 50 2.96 -8.32 -0.27
C ARG A 50 3.04 -6.86 -0.66
N THR A 51 3.28 -6.57 -1.95
CA THR A 51 3.28 -5.19 -2.46
C THR A 51 1.94 -4.49 -2.18
N CYS A 52 0.82 -5.17 -2.42
CA CYS A 52 -0.50 -4.63 -2.11
C CYS A 52 -0.69 -4.35 -0.62
N GLN A 53 -0.30 -5.28 0.26
CA GLN A 53 -0.40 -5.12 1.71
C GLN A 53 0.47 -3.96 2.23
N ASP A 54 1.69 -3.83 1.72
CA ASP A 54 2.61 -2.76 2.09
C ASP A 54 2.06 -1.39 1.67
N ALA A 55 1.46 -1.29 0.48
CA ALA A 55 0.82 -0.07 0.00
C ALA A 55 -0.39 0.32 0.86
N LEU A 56 -1.25 -0.64 1.21
CA LEU A 56 -2.40 -0.40 2.10
C LEU A 56 -1.96 0.04 3.49
N THR A 57 -0.92 -0.59 4.05
CA THR A 57 -0.36 -0.23 5.36
C THR A 57 0.16 1.22 5.37
N GLN A 58 0.86 1.62 4.30
CA GLN A 58 1.35 3.00 4.17
C GLN A 58 0.21 4.01 4.02
N ALA A 59 -0.84 3.66 3.28
CA ALA A 59 -2.04 4.49 3.15
C ALA A 59 -2.74 4.67 4.52
N GLU A 60 -2.90 3.59 5.28
CA GLU A 60 -3.49 3.62 6.64
C GLU A 60 -2.69 4.53 7.58
N GLN A 61 -1.36 4.37 7.63
CA GLN A 61 -0.48 5.23 8.43
C GLN A 61 -0.61 6.70 8.05
N LYS A 62 -0.72 7.00 6.75
CA LYS A 62 -0.90 8.39 6.29
C LYS A 62 -2.24 8.96 6.75
N VAL A 63 -3.32 8.19 6.66
CA VAL A 63 -4.65 8.60 7.16
C VAL A 63 -4.58 8.85 8.67
N GLU A 64 -3.97 7.95 9.44
CA GLU A 64 -3.82 8.09 10.89
C GLU A 64 -3.05 9.37 11.25
N HIS A 65 -1.95 9.67 10.55
CA HIS A 65 -1.19 10.89 10.74
C HIS A 65 -2.00 12.16 10.44
N LEU A 66 -2.76 12.16 9.34
CA LEU A 66 -3.60 13.30 8.97
C LEU A 66 -4.73 13.55 9.98
N VAL A 67 -5.35 12.49 10.49
CA VAL A 67 -6.39 12.59 11.54
C VAL A 67 -5.79 13.19 12.80
N LYS A 68 -4.64 12.67 13.27
CA LYS A 68 -3.95 13.19 14.46
C LYS A 68 -3.55 14.66 14.32
N GLN A 69 -3.11 15.08 13.13
CA GLN A 69 -2.79 16.49 12.86
C GLN A 69 -4.04 17.38 12.92
N GLY A 70 -5.14 16.95 12.33
CA GLY A 70 -6.42 17.68 12.40
C GLY A 70 -6.99 17.79 13.82
N GLU A 71 -6.72 16.81 14.69
CA GLU A 71 -7.07 16.89 16.12
C GLU A 71 -6.16 17.86 16.89
N GLN A 72 -4.86 17.92 16.55
CA GLN A 72 -3.92 18.87 17.18
C GLN A 72 -4.22 20.33 16.79
N GLU A 73 -4.61 20.58 15.54
CA GLU A 73 -5.03 21.91 15.08
C GLU A 73 -6.31 22.41 15.78
N GLN A 74 -7.20 21.51 16.21
CA GLN A 74 -8.40 21.85 16.98
C GLN A 74 -8.14 22.15 18.46
N LEU A 75 -6.99 21.73 19.00
CA LEU A 75 -6.65 21.88 20.42
C LEU A 75 -5.67 23.03 20.70
N ALA A 76 -5.40 23.90 19.72
CA ALA A 76 -4.64 25.12 19.98
C ALA A 76 -5.41 25.96 21.02
N PRO A 77 -4.81 26.26 22.19
CA PRO A 77 -5.39 27.23 23.11
C PRO A 77 -5.64 28.51 22.32
N PHE A 78 -6.88 28.99 22.34
CA PHE A 78 -7.12 30.36 21.99
C PHE A 78 -6.38 31.17 23.06
N ASP A 79 -5.25 31.78 22.72
CA ASP A 79 -4.66 32.81 23.58
C ASP A 79 -5.68 33.94 23.64
N SER A 80 -6.60 33.83 24.60
CA SER A 80 -7.45 34.92 25.04
C SER A 80 -6.58 35.87 25.88
N ASP A 81 -5.57 36.45 25.24
CA ASP A 81 -4.91 37.67 25.69
C ASP A 81 -5.56 38.82 24.92
N GLU A 82 -6.78 39.16 25.31
CA GLU A 82 -7.34 40.49 25.03
C GLU A 82 -8.03 41.01 26.29
N THR A 83 -7.27 41.81 27.05
CA THR A 83 -7.64 42.84 28.04
C THR A 83 -8.32 42.45 29.35
#